data_AF-A0A353M1F8-F1
#
_entry.id   AF-A0A353M1F8-F1
#
_cell.length_a   1.000
_cell.length_b   1.000
_cell.length_c   1.000
_cell.angle_alpha   90.00
_cell.angle_beta   90.00
_cell.angle_gamma   90.00
#
_symmetry.space_group_name_H-M   'P 1'
#
loop_
_entity.id
_entity.type
_entity.pdbx_description
1 polymer ?
#
loop_
_entity_poly.entity_id
_entity_poly.type
_entity_poly.pdbx_seq_one_letter_code
_entity_poly.pdbx_strand_id
1 'polypeptide(L)'
;MPSETPKFTIRMPRELLDKIAFIAEQNGRSTNREIEILVKKQIAAYEKENGVIVFHESETIAAHRADNPMDDVPQEAWDSIQAFKKSYRDEKKKRDKK
;
A
#
# COMPACT_ATOMS: atom_id res chain seq x y z
N MET A 1 -20.85 -2.42 10.23
CA MET A 1 -20.56 -2.41 8.78
C MET A 1 -19.10 -2.01 8.59
N PRO A 2 -18.31 -2.72 7.79
CA PRO A 2 -16.96 -2.27 7.47
C PRO A 2 -17.06 -0.96 6.68
N SER A 3 -16.36 0.08 7.11
CA SER A 3 -16.27 1.35 6.39
C SER A 3 -15.58 1.10 5.04
N GLU A 4 -16.22 1.49 3.94
CA GLU A 4 -15.71 1.35 2.56
C GLU A 4 -14.50 2.24 2.25
N THR A 5 -13.98 2.98 3.24
CA THR A 5 -12.86 3.90 3.07
C THR A 5 -11.51 3.15 3.11
N PRO A 6 -10.60 3.43 2.17
CA PRO A 6 -9.27 2.83 2.18
C PRO A 6 -8.47 3.30 3.41
N LYS A 7 -7.77 2.37 4.06
CA LYS A 7 -6.89 2.67 5.19
C LYS A 7 -5.52 3.10 4.68
N PHE A 8 -5.07 4.28 5.08
CA PHE A 8 -3.75 4.82 4.75
C PHE A 8 -2.89 4.91 6.01
N THR A 9 -1.75 4.23 6.04
CA THR A 9 -0.79 4.25 7.16
C THR A 9 0.54 4.80 6.66
N ILE A 10 1.01 5.90 7.27
CA ILE A 10 2.29 6.52 6.95
C ILE A 10 3.27 6.36 8.11
N ARG A 11 4.54 6.12 7.79
CA ARG A 11 5.64 6.16 8.76
C ARG A 11 6.32 7.51 8.65
N MET A 12 6.37 8.24 9.75
CA MET A 12 7.01 9.55 9.80
C MET A 12 7.68 9.79 11.16
N PRO A 13 8.67 10.70 11.24
CA PRO A 13 9.27 11.09 12.50
C PRO A 13 8.24 11.57 13.52
N ARG A 14 8.44 11.22 14.79
CA ARG A 14 7.54 11.58 15.89
C ARG A 14 7.37 13.10 16.04
N GLU A 15 8.46 13.85 15.86
CA GLU A 15 8.45 15.31 15.92
C GLU A 15 7.46 15.95 14.93
N LEU A 16 7.30 15.36 13.74
CA LEU A 16 6.34 15.87 12.75
C LEU A 16 4.91 15.51 13.13
N LEU A 17 4.68 14.32 13.70
CA LEU A 17 3.36 13.94 14.22
C LEU A 17 2.92 14.88 15.33
N ASP A 18 3.81 15.20 16.26
CA ASP A 18 3.52 16.08 17.38
C ASP A 18 3.18 17.50 16.90
N LYS A 19 3.90 18.01 15.89
CA LYS A 19 3.59 19.30 15.24
C LYS A 19 2.23 19.29 14.56
N ILE A 20 1.88 18.22 13.84
CA ILE A 20 0.56 18.11 13.20
C ILE A 20 -0.54 18.03 14.26
N ALA A 21 -0.34 17.26 15.34
CA ALA A 21 -1.29 17.16 16.43
C ALA A 21 -1.54 18.53 17.08
N PHE A 22 -0.48 19.31 17.32
CA PHE A 22 -0.59 20.68 17.83
C PHE A 22 -1.42 21.58 16.90
N ILE A 23 -1.13 21.57 15.59
CA ILE A 23 -1.88 22.36 14.60
C ILE A 23 -3.36 21.92 14.54
N ALA A 24 -3.60 20.61 14.60
CA ALA A 24 -4.95 20.05 14.57
C ALA A 24 -5.77 20.50 15.79
N GLU A 25 -5.17 20.50 16.98
CA GLU A 25 -5.78 20.98 18.21
C GLU A 25 -6.14 22.48 18.13
N GLN A 26 -5.23 23.31 17.62
CA GLN A 26 -5.49 24.74 17.38
C GLN A 26 -6.67 24.96 16.42
N ASN A 27 -6.84 24.09 15.43
CA ASN A 27 -7.92 24.13 14.45
C ASN A 27 -9.21 23.42 14.90
N GLY A 28 -9.23 22.82 16.10
CA GLY A 28 -10.37 22.04 16.62
C GLY A 28 -10.65 20.75 15.85
N ARG A 29 -9.62 20.10 15.30
CA ARG A 29 -9.71 18.91 14.43
C ARG A 29 -8.90 17.74 15.00
N SER A 30 -9.24 16.54 14.56
CA SER A 30 -8.36 15.38 14.77
C SER A 30 -7.14 15.46 13.85
N THR A 31 -6.02 14.88 14.29
CA THR A 31 -4.79 14.77 13.48
C THR A 31 -5.06 14.17 12.11
N ASN A 32 -5.89 13.12 12.02
CA ASN A 32 -6.27 12.50 10.76
C ASN A 32 -7.02 13.46 9.83
N ARG A 33 -7.94 14.27 10.36
CA ARG A 33 -8.69 15.24 9.56
C ARG A 33 -7.79 16.36 9.05
N GLU A 34 -6.83 16.80 9.85
CA GLU A 34 -5.86 17.81 9.42
C GLU A 34 -4.95 17.27 8.30
N ILE A 35 -4.49 16.02 8.42
CA ILE A 35 -3.71 15.35 7.35
C ILE A 35 -4.52 15.26 6.06
N GLU A 36 -5.80 14.89 6.13
CA GLU A 36 -6.68 14.84 4.95
C GLU A 36 -6.77 16.20 4.24
N ILE A 37 -6.89 17.29 5.00
CA ILE A 37 -6.98 18.65 4.47
C ILE A 37 -5.64 19.07 3.86
N LEU A 38 -4.52 18.75 4.50
CA LEU A 38 -3.18 19.00 3.95
C LEU A 38 -2.99 18.28 2.60
N VAL A 39 -3.39 17.01 2.51
CA VAL A 39 -3.31 16.24 1.26
C VAL A 39 -4.18 16.90 0.18
N LYS A 40 -5.43 17.27 0.49
CA LYS A 40 -6.32 17.96 -0.47
C LYS A 40 -5.74 19.28 -0.96
N LYS A 41 -5.14 20.07 -0.07
CA LYS A 41 -4.47 21.32 -0.42
C LYS A 41 -3.27 21.07 -1.33
N GLN A 42 -2.46 20.05 -1.02
CA GLN A 42 -1.30 19.70 -1.83
C GLN A 42 -1.71 19.24 -3.23
N ILE A 43 -2.77 18.43 -3.35
CA ILE A 43 -3.32 18.00 -4.65
C ILE A 43 -3.80 19.22 -5.44
N ALA A 44 -4.62 20.09 -4.84
CA ALA A 44 -5.12 21.27 -5.53
C ALA A 44 -4.01 22.23 -5.98
N ALA A 45 -2.96 22.39 -5.17
CA ALA A 45 -1.79 23.17 -5.54
C ALA A 45 -1.03 22.54 -6.71
N TYR A 46 -0.83 21.23 -6.66
CA TYR A 46 -0.17 20.48 -7.72
C TYR A 46 -0.96 20.52 -9.03
N GLU A 47 -2.28 20.36 -8.99
CA GLU A 47 -3.17 20.41 -10.17
C GLU A 47 -3.19 21.80 -10.80
N LYS A 48 -3.09 22.86 -9.98
CA LYS A 48 -3.00 24.23 -10.47
C LYS A 48 -1.71 24.49 -11.25
N GLU A 49 -0.61 23.87 -10.84
CA GLU A 49 0.71 24.06 -11.46
C GLU A 49 0.95 23.12 -12.65
N ASN A 50 0.51 21.87 -12.56
CA ASN A 50 0.88 20.81 -13.51
C ASN A 50 -0.30 20.35 -14.41
N GLY A 51 -1.50 20.85 -14.16
CA GLY A 51 -2.72 20.41 -14.84
C GLY A 51 -3.50 19.36 -14.04
N VAL A 52 -4.77 19.16 -14.42
CA VAL A 52 -5.71 18.28 -13.72
C VAL A 52 -5.25 16.82 -13.80
N ILE A 53 -5.25 16.14 -12.66
CA ILE A 53 -4.96 14.71 -12.63
C ILE A 53 -6.24 13.95 -13.01
N VAL A 54 -6.27 13.38 -14.21
CA VAL A 54 -7.38 12.55 -14.68
C VAL A 54 -6.99 11.08 -14.50
N PHE A 55 -7.76 10.36 -13.68
CA PHE A 55 -7.65 8.90 -13.57
C PHE A 55 -8.80 8.26 -14.34
N HIS A 56 -8.51 7.29 -15.20
CA HIS A 56 -9.52 6.37 -15.69
C HIS A 56 -9.76 5.30 -14.63
N GLU A 57 -11.03 5.01 -14.33
CA GLU A 57 -11.48 4.15 -13.22
C GLU A 57 -10.86 2.73 -13.20
N SER A 58 -10.28 2.31 -14.34
CA SER A 58 -9.52 1.06 -14.51
C SER A 58 -8.14 1.02 -13.84
N GLU A 59 -7.58 2.15 -13.39
CA GLU A 59 -6.21 2.25 -12.83
C GLU A 59 -6.17 2.44 -11.31
N THR A 60 -7.24 2.08 -10.60
CA THR A 60 -7.13 2.04 -9.14
C THR A 60 -6.19 0.89 -8.75
N ILE A 61 -5.28 1.14 -7.79
CA ILE A 61 -4.40 0.11 -7.22
C ILE A 61 -5.22 -1.08 -6.65
N ALA A 62 -6.51 -0.87 -6.36
CA ALA A 62 -7.46 -1.91 -6.02
C ALA A 62 -7.79 -2.87 -7.19
N ALA A 63 -7.89 -2.37 -8.43
CA ALA A 63 -8.07 -3.20 -9.63
C ALA A 63 -6.80 -4.03 -9.94
N HIS A 64 -5.61 -3.46 -9.77
CA HIS A 64 -4.34 -4.19 -9.91
C HIS A 64 -4.10 -5.29 -8.86
N ARG A 65 -4.91 -5.35 -7.79
CA ARG A 65 -4.92 -6.50 -6.86
C ARG A 65 -5.81 -7.64 -7.32
N ALA A 66 -6.81 -7.37 -8.17
CA ALA A 66 -7.64 -8.41 -8.77
C ALA A 66 -6.96 -9.02 -10.01
N ASP A 67 -6.18 -8.23 -10.74
CA ASP A 67 -5.33 -8.68 -11.85
C ASP A 67 -3.88 -8.92 -11.41
N ASN A 68 -3.68 -9.53 -10.24
CA ASN A 68 -2.38 -10.11 -9.92
C ASN A 68 -2.33 -11.48 -10.63
N PRO A 69 -1.49 -11.70 -11.66
CA PRO A 69 -1.49 -12.94 -12.46
C PRO A 69 -1.07 -14.19 -11.67
N MET A 70 -0.93 -14.09 -10.35
CA MET A 70 -0.61 -15.18 -9.43
C MET A 70 -1.85 -16.01 -9.02
N ASP A 71 -3.06 -15.47 -9.14
CA ASP A 71 -4.30 -16.16 -8.75
C ASP A 71 -4.90 -17.04 -9.87
N ASP A 72 -4.43 -16.91 -11.12
CA ASP A 72 -4.78 -17.77 -12.27
C ASP A 72 -3.63 -18.72 -12.70
N VAL A 73 -2.70 -19.03 -11.80
CA VAL A 73 -1.66 -20.03 -12.07
C VAL A 73 -2.32 -21.42 -12.07
N PRO A 74 -2.28 -22.19 -13.18
CA PRO A 74 -2.84 -23.55 -13.20
C PRO A 74 -2.25 -24.38 -12.06
N GLN A 75 -3.07 -25.21 -11.42
CA GLN A 75 -2.67 -26.00 -10.24
C GLN A 75 -1.35 -26.77 -10.47
N GLU A 76 -1.13 -27.24 -11.69
CA GLU A 76 0.07 -27.96 -12.15
C GLU A 76 1.37 -27.13 -12.02
N ALA A 77 1.29 -25.81 -12.24
CA ALA A 77 2.41 -24.90 -12.07
C ALA A 77 2.71 -24.65 -10.59
N TRP A 78 1.69 -24.58 -9.73
CA TRP A 78 1.87 -24.55 -8.27
C TRP A 78 2.54 -25.82 -7.74
N ASP A 79 2.11 -26.98 -8.22
CA ASP A 79 2.70 -28.28 -7.84
C ASP A 79 4.16 -28.38 -8.26
N SER A 80 4.49 -27.89 -9.46
CA SER A 80 5.88 -27.84 -9.96
C SER A 80 6.77 -26.92 -9.12
N ILE A 81 6.26 -25.74 -8.72
CA ILE A 81 6.98 -24.80 -7.85
C ILE A 81 7.19 -25.39 -6.45
N GLN A 82 6.19 -26.10 -5.91
CA GLN A 82 6.31 -26.76 -4.60
C GLN A 82 7.30 -27.93 -4.64
N ALA A 83 7.25 -28.75 -5.68
CA ALA A 83 8.20 -29.83 -5.91
C ALA A 83 9.64 -29.32 -6.01
N PHE A 84 9.85 -28.22 -6.76
CA PHE A 84 11.16 -27.56 -6.87
C PHE A 84 11.65 -27.03 -5.51
N LYS A 85 10.81 -26.28 -4.79
CA LYS A 85 11.15 -25.74 -3.46
C LYS A 85 11.49 -26.84 -2.46
N LYS A 86 10.77 -27.98 -2.50
CA LYS A 86 11.03 -29.14 -1.66
C LYS A 86 12.38 -29.78 -2.00
N SER A 87 12.63 -30.03 -3.29
CA SER A 87 13.91 -30.56 -3.77
C SER A 87 15.09 -29.66 -3.34
N TYR A 88 14.96 -28.35 -3.54
CA TYR A 88 16.00 -27.38 -3.16
C TYR A 88 16.25 -27.35 -1.65
N ARG A 89 15.19 -27.44 -0.85
CA ARG A 89 15.27 -27.50 0.62
C ARG A 89 15.97 -28.79 1.08
N ASP A 90 15.66 -29.92 0.45
CA ASP A 90 16.22 -31.22 0.80
C ASP A 90 17.70 -31.32 0.34
N GLU A 91 18.05 -30.75 -0.81
CA GLU A 91 19.45 -30.59 -1.24
C GLU A 91 20.25 -29.73 -0.26
N LYS A 92 19.69 -28.59 0.16
CA LYS A 92 20.37 -27.70 1.09
C LYS A 92 20.64 -28.38 2.43
N LYS A 93 19.65 -29.12 2.97
CA LYS A 93 19.81 -29.92 4.19
C LYS A 93 20.87 -31.03 4.06
N LYS A 94 21.05 -31.61 2.86
CA LYS A 94 22.11 -32.60 2.60
C LYS A 94 23.50 -31.96 2.53
N ARG A 95 23.61 -30.74 2.02
CA ARG A 95 24.88 -29.98 2.00
C ARG A 95 25.27 -29.51 3.39
N ASP A 96 24.32 -29.05 4.20
CA ASP A 96 24.59 -28.54 5.56
C ASP A 96 24.88 -29.67 6.58
N LYS A 97 24.69 -30.94 6.21
CA LYS A 97 24.90 -32.12 7.08
C LYS A 97 26.16 -32.92 6.72
N LYS A 98 27.00 -32.41 5.82
CA LYS A 98 28.30 -32.98 5.43
C LYS A 98 29.41 -32.06 5.92
#